data_AF-A0A848YRL3-F1
#
_entry.id   AF-A0A848YRL3-F1
#
_cell.length_a   1.000
_cell.length_b   1.000
_cell.length_c   1.000
_cell.angle_alpha   90.00
_cell.angle_beta   90.00
_cell.angle_gamma   90.00
#
_symmetry.space_group_name_H-M   'P 1'
#
loop_
_entity.id
_entity.type
_entity.pdbx_description
1 polymer ?
#
loop_
_entity_poly.entity_id
_entity_poly.type
_entity_poly.pdbx_seq_one_letter_code
_entity_poly.pdbx_strand_id
1 'polypeptide(L)'
;METNDNTSHNDPELIKRILPYAKKRRIPEGDNLIHTGMEADYFYYVNKGVFEVSYTAKQTPIVVALIGVGAFIGEIGFFDGKSRTRNIRALSESELSVFDRLAMARMQSEDAVLYVHFLEYILRSICGRFRQVLSDRGPLAAYAAALTTGKEHFKGVKTLPADVLGSPLWQRITSDLNDFRAGMFDVAYRIQQDPGMEISPDLSEQGENLLNQVTHTIRRYGPEIDKNTNSDLMWGYIFKEIFPYIMRSRFAERAYYKPKGYAGDYLLIDWIYQNEPKGDGKLGYLIDKWMLQQVAPRAVRSRRGLLIRLIDDFAQEVLESTDNIRIMNLASGPARELFDIITGKPYGDRINAVCVDIDSEALEYADQKVNTIPHNATVRFMQENVIKWALGRARHDFGEQDIIYSSGLCDYLSDRVVSTLIEKCYHQLAPGGRLMIGNFSPVNPDRYHMDQVLYWRLIHRAPEELIQLFSESAFGGDIEIMSEDEGVNLFAIARRAS
;
A
#
# COMPACT_ATOMS: atom_id res chain seq x y z
N MET A 1 -17.80 20.07 -19.31
CA MET A 1 -19.13 20.55 -18.89
C MET A 1 -19.86 19.37 -18.27
N GLU A 2 -20.48 19.60 -17.12
CA GLU A 2 -21.00 18.64 -16.12
C GLU A 2 -19.94 17.95 -15.24
N THR A 3 -19.47 18.73 -14.26
CA THR A 3 -18.78 18.27 -13.05
C THR A 3 -19.77 17.50 -12.18
N ASN A 4 -19.55 16.18 -12.02
CA ASN A 4 -20.26 15.35 -11.06
C ASN A 4 -19.77 15.69 -9.64
N ASP A 5 -20.31 16.76 -9.08
CA ASP A 5 -20.10 17.19 -7.70
C ASP A 5 -21.14 16.50 -6.80
N ASN A 6 -20.79 15.32 -6.30
CA ASN A 6 -21.75 14.49 -5.58
C ASN A 6 -21.12 13.80 -4.36
N THR A 7 -20.64 14.58 -3.38
CA THR A 7 -20.49 14.14 -1.96
C THR A 7 -20.10 15.27 -0.97
N SER A 8 -20.66 16.48 -1.11
CA SER A 8 -20.86 17.34 0.08
C SER A 8 -22.06 18.26 -0.13
N HIS A 9 -23.26 17.76 0.13
CA HIS A 9 -24.39 18.65 0.37
C HIS A 9 -24.18 19.26 1.75
N ASN A 10 -23.40 20.34 1.84
CA ASN A 10 -23.52 21.25 2.97
C ASN A 10 -24.73 22.12 2.65
N ASP A 11 -25.80 21.99 3.42
CA ASP A 11 -26.92 22.93 3.41
C ASP A 11 -26.77 23.79 4.67
N PRO A 12 -25.99 24.89 4.61
CA PRO A 12 -25.64 25.67 5.80
C PRO A 12 -26.88 26.27 6.46
N GLU A 13 -27.92 26.54 5.66
CA GLU A 13 -29.17 27.12 6.13
C GLU A 13 -30.00 26.08 6.89
N LEU A 14 -30.08 24.84 6.38
CA LEU A 14 -30.67 23.73 7.12
C LEU A 14 -29.96 23.50 8.45
N ILE A 15 -28.62 23.41 8.43
CA ILE A 15 -27.82 23.22 9.65
C ILE A 15 -28.10 24.32 10.67
N LYS A 16 -28.08 25.59 10.24
CA LYS A 16 -28.33 26.74 11.13
C LYS A 16 -29.72 26.67 11.79
N ARG A 17 -30.73 26.15 11.08
CA ARG A 17 -32.11 26.00 11.59
C ARG A 17 -32.29 24.82 12.55
N ILE A 18 -31.51 23.75 12.41
CA ILE A 18 -31.62 22.57 13.30
C ILE A 18 -30.79 22.71 14.59
N LEU A 19 -29.68 23.47 14.57
CA LEU A 19 -28.80 23.62 15.73
C LEU A 19 -29.50 24.12 17.02
N PRO A 20 -30.52 25.01 16.98
CA PRO A 20 -31.29 25.42 18.16
C PRO A 20 -32.00 24.27 18.90
N TYR A 21 -32.25 23.13 18.24
CA TYR A 21 -32.86 21.95 18.86
C TYR A 21 -31.86 21.10 19.65
N ALA A 22 -30.56 21.26 19.40
CA ALA A 22 -29.51 20.44 19.97
C ALA A 22 -28.95 21.01 21.28
N LYS A 23 -28.46 20.13 22.16
CA LYS A 23 -27.72 20.53 23.37
C LYS A 23 -26.24 20.59 23.06
N LYS A 24 -25.52 21.62 23.52
CA LYS A 24 -24.06 21.69 23.35
C LYS A 24 -23.35 20.79 24.35
N ARG A 25 -22.29 20.12 23.90
CA ARG A 25 -21.40 19.29 24.73
C ARG A 25 -19.95 19.55 24.36
N ARG A 26 -19.10 19.71 25.37
CA ARG A 26 -17.64 19.76 25.20
C ARG A 26 -17.05 18.38 25.44
N ILE A 27 -16.07 18.01 24.63
CA ILE A 27 -15.34 16.75 24.73
C ILE A 27 -13.84 17.10 24.76
N PRO A 28 -13.14 16.76 25.85
CA PRO A 28 -11.71 16.90 25.94
C PRO A 28 -10.96 16.12 24.85
N GLU A 29 -9.74 16.55 24.55
CA GLU A 29 -8.85 15.76 23.70
C GLU A 29 -8.58 14.37 24.30
N GLY A 30 -8.61 13.33 23.47
CA GLY A 30 -8.33 11.96 23.87
C GLY A 30 -9.52 11.20 24.43
N ASP A 31 -10.64 11.86 24.73
CA ASP A 31 -11.84 11.20 25.26
C ASP A 31 -12.55 10.35 24.21
N ASN A 32 -13.06 9.20 24.64
CA ASN A 32 -13.87 8.34 23.80
C ASN A 32 -15.34 8.78 23.87
N LEU A 33 -15.86 9.24 22.74
CA LEU A 33 -17.25 9.66 22.60
C LEU A 33 -18.20 8.46 22.47
N ILE A 34 -17.81 7.48 21.65
CA ILE A 34 -18.60 6.28 21.36
C ILE A 34 -17.68 5.06 21.42
N HIS A 35 -18.20 3.97 22.00
CA HIS A 35 -17.60 2.64 21.95
C HIS A 35 -18.51 1.65 21.23
N THR A 36 -17.92 0.69 20.53
CA THR A 36 -18.65 -0.40 19.90
C THR A 36 -19.48 -1.17 20.94
N GLY A 37 -20.75 -1.43 20.63
CA GLY A 37 -21.70 -2.10 21.54
C GLY A 37 -22.49 -1.18 22.47
N MET A 38 -22.12 0.11 22.59
CA MET A 38 -22.87 1.08 23.39
C MET A 38 -24.29 1.31 22.84
N GLU A 39 -25.24 1.72 23.69
CA GLU A 39 -26.57 2.15 23.23
C GLU A 39 -26.51 3.45 22.42
N ALA A 40 -27.50 3.64 21.54
CA ALA A 40 -27.49 4.69 20.52
C ALA A 40 -28.62 5.72 20.69
N ASP A 41 -28.77 6.27 21.89
CA ASP A 41 -29.84 7.24 22.20
C ASP A 41 -29.60 8.66 21.67
N TYR A 42 -28.39 8.93 21.18
CA TYR A 42 -27.94 10.25 20.75
C TYR A 42 -27.18 10.18 19.44
N PHE A 43 -27.17 11.26 18.68
CA PHE A 43 -26.18 11.49 17.63
C PHE A 43 -25.69 12.94 17.69
N TYR A 44 -24.57 13.21 17.00
CA TYR A 44 -23.80 14.42 17.21
C TYR A 44 -23.56 15.14 15.90
N TYR A 45 -23.53 16.48 15.95
CA TYR A 45 -22.98 17.32 14.90
C TYR A 45 -21.70 17.99 15.40
N VAL A 46 -20.64 17.95 14.60
CA VAL A 46 -19.33 18.51 14.98
C VAL A 46 -19.30 20.00 14.70
N ASN A 47 -19.32 20.81 15.77
CA ASN A 47 -19.16 22.27 15.67
C ASN A 47 -17.68 22.66 15.63
N LYS A 48 -16.84 21.96 16.40
CA LYS A 48 -15.40 22.17 16.50
C LYS A 48 -14.70 20.86 16.85
N GLY A 49 -13.49 20.67 16.32
CA GLY A 49 -12.60 19.56 16.65
C GLY A 49 -12.58 18.47 15.58
N VAL A 50 -11.77 17.45 15.84
CA VAL A 50 -11.54 16.31 14.94
C VAL A 50 -11.75 15.01 15.71
N PHE A 51 -12.46 14.07 15.10
CA PHE A 51 -12.77 12.77 15.68
C PHE A 51 -12.22 11.65 14.81
N GLU A 52 -11.60 10.66 15.44
CA GLU A 52 -11.16 9.43 14.81
C GLU A 52 -12.29 8.38 14.89
N VAL A 53 -12.58 7.70 13.79
CA VAL A 53 -13.49 6.55 13.75
C VAL A 53 -12.69 5.28 13.50
N SER A 54 -12.82 4.31 14.39
CA SER A 54 -12.05 3.06 14.32
C SER A 54 -12.88 1.81 14.66
N TYR A 55 -12.35 0.65 14.32
CA TYR A 55 -12.77 -0.66 14.84
C TYR A 55 -11.54 -1.40 15.37
N THR A 56 -11.75 -2.39 16.22
CA THR A 56 -10.65 -3.21 16.74
C THR A 56 -10.63 -4.55 16.02
N ALA A 57 -9.53 -4.89 15.37
CA ALA A 57 -9.29 -6.19 14.76
C ALA A 57 -8.01 -6.80 15.34
N LYS A 58 -8.11 -8.02 15.89
CA LYS A 58 -7.00 -8.72 16.56
C LYS A 58 -6.18 -7.82 17.50
N GLN A 59 -6.87 -7.05 18.35
CA GLN A 59 -6.30 -6.07 19.30
C GLN A 59 -5.69 -4.81 18.69
N THR A 60 -5.62 -4.71 17.35
CA THR A 60 -5.19 -3.50 16.64
C THR A 60 -6.36 -2.55 16.42
N PRO A 61 -6.27 -1.27 16.84
CA PRO A 61 -7.23 -0.24 16.45
C PRO A 61 -6.98 0.18 14.99
N ILE A 62 -7.92 -0.14 14.11
CA ILE A 62 -7.88 0.25 12.70
C ILE A 62 -8.77 1.47 12.49
N VAL A 63 -8.16 2.59 12.12
CA VAL A 63 -8.84 3.83 11.76
C VAL A 63 -9.43 3.70 10.36
N VAL A 64 -10.67 4.12 10.19
CA VAL A 64 -11.38 4.08 8.89
C VAL A 64 -11.81 5.45 8.41
N ALA A 65 -11.86 6.44 9.30
CA ALA A 65 -12.16 7.81 8.94
C ALA A 65 -11.69 8.80 9.99
N LEU A 66 -11.35 10.01 9.52
CA LEU A 66 -11.19 11.19 10.35
C LEU A 66 -12.34 12.16 10.04
N ILE A 67 -13.11 12.53 11.06
CA ILE A 67 -14.31 13.35 10.95
C ILE A 67 -14.05 14.72 11.57
N GLY A 68 -14.12 15.76 10.74
CA GLY A 68 -13.98 17.15 11.15
C GLY A 68 -15.31 17.91 11.28
N VAL A 69 -15.20 19.22 11.40
CA VAL A 69 -16.33 20.17 11.51
C VAL A 69 -17.31 20.02 10.35
N GLY A 70 -18.61 20.14 10.65
CA GLY A 70 -19.66 20.07 9.65
C GLY A 70 -20.26 18.69 9.43
N ALA A 71 -19.74 17.66 10.11
CA ALA A 71 -20.17 16.29 9.95
C ALA A 71 -21.10 15.82 11.09
N PHE A 72 -21.93 14.82 10.76
CA PHE A 72 -22.71 14.06 11.74
C PHE A 72 -21.99 12.78 12.14
N ILE A 73 -22.16 12.41 13.41
CA ILE A 73 -21.53 11.25 14.02
C ILE A 73 -22.57 10.46 14.82
N GLY A 74 -22.60 9.14 14.64
CA GLY A 74 -23.41 8.22 15.43
C GLY A 74 -24.88 8.13 14.99
N GLU A 75 -25.23 8.72 13.85
CA GLU A 75 -26.57 8.75 13.30
C GLU A 75 -27.13 7.34 12.99
N ILE A 76 -26.29 6.41 12.51
CA ILE A 76 -26.76 5.09 12.05
C ILE A 76 -27.44 4.32 13.18
N GLY A 77 -26.75 4.14 14.32
CA GLY A 77 -27.30 3.44 15.49
C GLY A 77 -28.55 4.11 16.07
N PHE A 78 -28.62 5.45 15.98
CA PHE A 78 -29.78 6.20 16.46
C PHE A 78 -31.02 5.92 15.60
N PHE A 79 -30.88 5.89 14.27
CA PHE A 79 -32.00 5.70 13.36
C PHE A 79 -32.40 4.23 13.19
N ASP A 80 -31.47 3.27 13.23
CA ASP A 80 -31.80 1.84 13.11
C ASP A 80 -32.16 1.17 14.46
N GLY A 81 -31.93 1.87 15.57
CA GLY A 81 -32.22 1.38 16.93
C GLY A 81 -31.25 0.30 17.42
N LYS A 82 -30.10 0.11 16.76
CA LYS A 82 -29.09 -0.87 17.14
C LYS A 82 -27.92 -0.23 17.90
N SER A 83 -27.14 -1.08 18.55
CA SER A 83 -25.92 -0.67 19.24
C SER A 83 -24.88 -0.08 18.29
N ARG A 84 -23.98 0.75 18.83
CA ARG A 84 -22.89 1.39 18.09
C ARG A 84 -21.96 0.35 17.44
N THR A 85 -21.55 0.62 16.20
CA THR A 85 -20.76 -0.32 15.37
C THR A 85 -19.28 0.03 15.26
N ARG A 86 -18.87 1.21 15.75
CA ARG A 86 -17.51 1.75 15.68
C ARG A 86 -17.15 2.47 16.97
N ASN A 87 -15.85 2.59 17.22
CA ASN A 87 -15.30 3.45 18.26
C ASN A 87 -15.09 4.86 17.68
N ILE A 88 -15.32 5.89 18.49
CA ILE A 88 -15.13 7.29 18.09
C ILE A 88 -14.45 8.06 19.21
N ARG A 89 -13.27 8.62 18.91
CA ARG A 89 -12.40 9.28 19.88
C ARG A 89 -12.08 10.70 19.42
N ALA A 90 -12.06 11.66 20.34
CA ALA A 90 -11.65 13.02 20.05
C ALA A 90 -10.12 13.10 19.90
N LEU A 91 -9.64 13.69 18.80
CA LEU A 91 -8.21 13.97 18.56
C LEU A 91 -7.81 15.40 18.94
N SER A 92 -8.78 16.25 19.29
CA SER A 92 -8.55 17.61 19.79
C SER A 92 -9.71 18.03 20.68
N GLU A 93 -9.52 19.08 21.47
CA GLU A 93 -10.58 19.75 22.22
C GLU A 93 -11.77 20.10 21.29
N SER A 94 -12.93 19.50 21.58
CA SER A 94 -14.05 19.44 20.64
C SER A 94 -15.35 19.99 21.23
N GLU A 95 -16.19 20.56 20.35
CA GLU A 95 -17.55 21.01 20.69
C GLU A 95 -18.57 20.34 19.77
N LEU A 96 -19.57 19.70 20.37
CA LEU A 96 -20.62 18.92 19.70
C LEU A 96 -22.01 19.47 19.98
N SER A 97 -22.89 19.34 19.00
CA SER A 97 -24.33 19.54 19.15
C SER A 97 -25.01 18.17 19.22
N VAL A 98 -25.61 17.86 20.36
CA VAL A 98 -26.21 16.56 20.69
C VAL A 98 -27.69 16.58 20.36
N PHE A 99 -28.12 15.64 19.53
CA PHE A 99 -29.52 15.37 19.19
C PHE A 99 -29.97 14.09 19.88
N ASP A 100 -30.92 14.21 20.80
CA ASP A 100 -31.59 13.09 21.48
C ASP A 100 -32.99 12.84 20.88
N ARG A 101 -33.68 11.79 21.33
CA ARG A 101 -35.05 11.47 20.89
C ARG A 101 -36.02 12.64 21.14
N LEU A 102 -35.84 13.39 22.23
CA LEU A 102 -36.70 14.53 22.58
C LEU A 102 -36.48 15.73 21.66
N ALA A 103 -35.22 16.01 21.27
CA ALA A 103 -34.88 17.05 20.31
C ALA A 103 -35.52 16.76 18.95
N MET A 104 -35.48 15.51 18.50
CA MET A 104 -36.13 15.09 17.25
C MET A 104 -37.66 15.22 17.33
N ALA A 105 -38.27 14.79 18.44
CA ALA A 105 -39.72 14.91 18.64
C ALA A 105 -40.19 16.37 18.70
N ARG A 106 -39.41 17.23 19.36
CA ARG A 106 -39.67 18.68 19.39
C ARG A 106 -39.61 19.29 17.99
N MET A 107 -38.56 18.99 17.23
CA MET A 107 -38.43 19.48 15.86
C MET A 107 -39.61 19.03 15.00
N GLN A 108 -40.03 17.77 15.12
CA GLN A 108 -41.20 17.25 14.42
C GLN A 108 -42.50 18.00 14.79
N SER A 109 -42.69 18.37 16.06
CA SER A 109 -43.88 19.08 16.52
C SER A 109 -43.89 20.58 16.20
N GLU A 110 -42.71 21.23 16.24
CA GLU A 110 -42.58 22.68 16.07
C GLU A 110 -42.43 23.08 14.59
N ASP A 111 -41.71 22.28 13.79
CA ASP A 111 -41.47 22.52 12.36
C ASP A 111 -41.31 21.18 11.61
N ALA A 112 -42.45 20.57 11.25
CA ALA A 112 -42.46 19.27 10.56
C ALA A 112 -41.75 19.29 9.20
N VAL A 113 -41.75 20.42 8.50
CA VAL A 113 -41.06 20.56 7.20
C VAL A 113 -39.55 20.53 7.41
N LEU A 114 -39.05 21.27 8.40
CA LEU A 114 -37.64 21.23 8.78
C LEU A 114 -37.20 19.82 9.19
N TYR A 115 -38.02 19.12 9.97
CA TYR A 115 -37.76 17.73 10.38
C TYR A 115 -37.61 16.79 9.18
N VAL A 116 -38.51 16.87 8.19
CA VAL A 116 -38.43 16.04 6.98
C VAL A 116 -37.17 16.35 6.16
N HIS A 117 -36.87 17.64 5.95
CA HIS A 117 -35.64 18.04 5.23
C HIS A 117 -34.38 17.57 5.97
N PHE A 118 -34.39 17.59 7.30
CA PHE A 118 -33.28 17.10 8.09
C PHE A 118 -33.12 15.58 7.99
N LEU A 119 -34.21 14.82 8.03
CA LEU A 119 -34.18 13.37 7.79
C LEU A 119 -33.64 13.04 6.40
N GLU A 120 -34.10 13.74 5.36
CA GLU A 120 -33.59 13.55 4.01
C GLU A 120 -32.09 13.83 3.92
N TYR A 121 -31.62 14.90 4.56
CA TYR A 121 -30.21 15.25 4.64
C TYR A 121 -29.38 14.10 5.24
N ILE A 122 -29.80 13.57 6.40
CA ILE A 122 -29.11 12.47 7.06
C ILE A 122 -29.16 11.19 6.21
N LEU A 123 -30.31 10.85 5.63
CA LEU A 123 -30.46 9.67 4.77
C LEU A 123 -29.53 9.71 3.56
N ARG A 124 -29.44 10.87 2.88
CA ARG A 124 -28.50 11.06 1.77
C ARG A 124 -27.05 10.90 2.24
N SER A 125 -26.72 11.43 3.42
CA SER A 125 -25.41 11.30 4.04
C SER A 125 -25.04 9.83 4.33
N ILE A 126 -25.94 9.06 4.93
CA ILE A 126 -25.75 7.63 5.22
C ILE A 126 -25.61 6.82 3.93
N CYS A 127 -26.50 7.03 2.95
CA CYS A 127 -26.44 6.35 1.66
C CYS A 127 -25.14 6.68 0.89
N GLY A 128 -24.62 7.90 1.02
CA GLY A 128 -23.30 8.29 0.52
C GLY A 128 -22.19 7.45 1.14
N ARG A 129 -22.13 7.40 2.48
CA ARG A 129 -21.14 6.60 3.22
C ARG A 129 -21.20 5.11 2.89
N PHE A 130 -22.40 4.54 2.76
CA PHE A 130 -22.56 3.12 2.45
C PHE A 130 -22.01 2.76 1.05
N ARG A 131 -22.27 3.61 0.05
CA ARG A 131 -21.70 3.45 -1.29
C ARG A 131 -20.17 3.55 -1.29
N GLN A 132 -19.62 4.44 -0.47
CA GLN A 132 -18.17 4.59 -0.34
C GLN A 132 -17.53 3.28 0.16
N VAL A 133 -18.02 2.73 1.28
CA VAL A 133 -17.53 1.47 1.86
C VAL A 133 -17.56 0.30 0.86
N LEU A 134 -18.64 0.19 0.08
CA LEU A 134 -18.75 -0.86 -0.94
C LEU A 134 -17.74 -0.68 -2.07
N SER A 135 -17.41 0.57 -2.41
CA SER A 135 -16.46 0.87 -3.48
C SER A 135 -14.99 0.70 -3.06
N ASP A 136 -14.66 0.68 -1.76
CA ASP A 136 -13.28 0.67 -1.25
C ASP A 136 -12.55 -0.66 -1.46
N ARG A 137 -13.28 -1.78 -1.57
CA ARG A 137 -12.72 -3.14 -1.72
C ARG A 137 -12.16 -3.48 -3.10
N GLY A 138 -12.35 -2.61 -4.09
CA GLY A 138 -12.10 -2.93 -5.50
C GLY A 138 -10.79 -2.42 -6.12
N PRO A 139 -10.38 -1.14 -5.97
CA PRO A 139 -9.56 -0.52 -7.01
C PRO A 139 -8.10 -0.95 -7.05
N LEU A 140 -7.41 -1.13 -5.91
CA LEU A 140 -5.97 -1.46 -5.96
C LEU A 140 -5.76 -2.89 -6.46
N ALA A 141 -6.55 -3.84 -5.95
CA ALA A 141 -6.58 -5.21 -6.42
C ALA A 141 -7.04 -5.30 -7.87
N ALA A 142 -8.09 -4.56 -8.29
CA ALA A 142 -8.55 -4.55 -9.68
C ALA A 142 -7.55 -3.87 -10.63
N TYR A 143 -6.80 -2.88 -10.16
CA TYR A 143 -5.81 -2.14 -10.94
C TYR A 143 -4.49 -2.94 -11.06
N ALA A 144 -4.01 -3.55 -9.97
CA ALA A 144 -2.92 -4.53 -10.02
C ALA A 144 -3.32 -5.77 -10.83
N ALA A 145 -4.57 -6.22 -10.72
CA ALA A 145 -5.14 -7.23 -11.60
C ALA A 145 -5.16 -6.73 -13.05
N ALA A 146 -5.53 -5.48 -13.35
CA ALA A 146 -5.50 -4.94 -14.72
C ALA A 146 -4.10 -4.93 -15.34
N LEU A 147 -3.06 -4.64 -14.55
CA LEU A 147 -1.65 -4.69 -14.98
C LEU A 147 -1.16 -6.13 -15.21
N THR A 148 -1.67 -7.10 -14.45
CA THR A 148 -1.30 -8.53 -14.58
C THR A 148 -2.15 -9.27 -15.63
N THR A 149 -3.40 -8.85 -15.83
CA THR A 149 -4.37 -9.42 -16.80
C THR A 149 -4.20 -8.88 -18.22
N GLY A 150 -3.06 -8.26 -18.52
CA GLY A 150 -2.68 -7.93 -19.88
C GLY A 150 -2.54 -9.20 -20.73
N LYS A 151 -3.66 -9.62 -21.35
CA LYS A 151 -3.84 -10.62 -22.43
C LYS A 151 -3.23 -12.00 -22.12
N GLU A 152 -3.96 -13.03 -21.74
CA GLU A 152 -4.88 -13.79 -22.59
C GLU A 152 -5.79 -14.65 -21.69
N HIS A 153 -7.10 -14.70 -21.97
CA HIS A 153 -7.90 -15.86 -21.54
C HIS A 153 -7.33 -17.11 -22.21
N PHE A 154 -7.28 -18.25 -21.51
CA PHE A 154 -6.94 -19.53 -22.12
C PHE A 154 -7.88 -19.79 -23.31
N LYS A 155 -7.38 -19.62 -24.54
CA LYS A 155 -8.15 -19.82 -25.78
C LYS A 155 -8.14 -21.28 -26.26
N GLY A 156 -7.79 -22.22 -25.38
CA GLY A 156 -7.50 -23.61 -25.72
C GLY A 156 -6.00 -23.88 -25.92
N VAL A 157 -5.67 -25.14 -26.15
CA VAL A 157 -4.30 -25.58 -26.43
C VAL A 157 -3.91 -25.11 -27.83
N LYS A 158 -3.01 -24.12 -27.92
CA LYS A 158 -2.40 -23.70 -29.18
C LYS A 158 -1.23 -24.64 -29.50
N THR A 159 -1.14 -25.14 -30.73
CA THR A 159 0.02 -25.89 -31.21
C THR A 159 1.21 -24.95 -31.38
N LEU A 160 2.41 -25.39 -30.99
CA LEU A 160 3.64 -24.64 -31.28
C LEU A 160 3.85 -24.56 -32.81
N PRO A 161 3.93 -23.35 -33.39
CA PRO A 161 4.13 -23.19 -34.83
C PRO A 161 5.46 -23.82 -35.30
N ALA A 162 5.44 -24.48 -36.45
CA ALA A 162 6.62 -25.19 -36.98
C ALA A 162 7.79 -24.23 -37.30
N ASP A 163 7.48 -23.01 -37.73
CA ASP A 163 8.42 -21.91 -37.94
C ASP A 163 9.11 -21.48 -36.63
N VAL A 164 8.40 -21.48 -35.50
CA VAL A 164 8.99 -21.22 -34.17
C VAL A 164 9.93 -22.35 -33.79
N LEU A 165 9.46 -23.61 -33.89
CA LEU A 165 10.25 -24.80 -33.51
C LEU A 165 11.54 -24.93 -34.33
N GLY A 166 11.49 -24.56 -35.61
CA GLY A 166 12.66 -24.56 -36.50
C GLY A 166 13.56 -23.34 -36.36
N SER A 167 13.19 -22.32 -35.57
CA SER A 167 13.95 -21.08 -35.49
C SER A 167 15.26 -21.24 -34.71
N PRO A 168 16.36 -20.59 -35.11
CA PRO A 168 17.62 -20.64 -34.38
C PRO A 168 17.50 -20.13 -32.93
N LEU A 169 16.64 -19.14 -32.69
CA LEU A 169 16.36 -18.61 -31.36
C LEU A 169 15.74 -19.67 -30.46
N TRP A 170 14.70 -20.36 -30.95
CA TRP A 170 14.06 -21.46 -30.22
C TRP A 170 15.02 -22.59 -29.90
N GLN A 171 15.87 -22.98 -30.85
CA GLN A 171 16.87 -24.03 -30.64
C GLN A 171 17.85 -23.67 -29.52
N ARG A 172 18.35 -22.43 -29.48
CA ARG A 172 19.23 -21.94 -28.41
C ARG A 172 18.54 -21.96 -27.05
N ILE A 173 17.33 -21.38 -26.95
CA ILE A 173 16.56 -21.36 -25.70
C ILE A 173 16.28 -22.78 -25.21
N THR A 174 15.86 -23.66 -26.11
CA THR A 174 15.54 -25.06 -25.76
C THR A 174 16.78 -25.82 -25.31
N SER A 175 17.93 -25.59 -25.93
CA SER A 175 19.21 -26.18 -25.49
C SER A 175 19.55 -25.74 -24.07
N ASP A 176 19.57 -24.44 -23.80
CA ASP A 176 19.89 -23.90 -22.47
C ASP A 176 18.91 -24.42 -21.39
N LEU A 177 17.61 -24.51 -21.71
CA LEU A 177 16.60 -25.05 -20.80
C LEU A 177 16.72 -26.57 -20.60
N ASN A 178 17.16 -27.31 -21.61
CA ASN A 178 17.43 -28.75 -21.48
C ASN A 178 18.59 -28.99 -20.51
N ASP A 179 19.67 -28.22 -20.65
CA ASP A 179 20.85 -28.31 -19.79
C ASP A 179 20.48 -27.93 -18.34
N PHE A 180 19.71 -26.85 -18.16
CA PHE A 180 19.17 -26.46 -16.86
C PHE A 180 18.34 -27.59 -16.23
N ARG A 181 17.38 -28.17 -16.97
CA ARG A 181 16.51 -29.24 -16.45
C ARG A 181 17.30 -30.48 -16.07
N ALA A 182 18.24 -30.90 -16.92
CA ALA A 182 19.09 -32.05 -16.64
C ALA A 182 19.94 -31.82 -15.38
N GLY A 183 20.57 -30.65 -15.25
CA GLY A 183 21.35 -30.29 -14.07
C GLY A 183 20.50 -30.19 -12.81
N MET A 184 19.35 -29.52 -12.87
CA MET A 184 18.45 -29.38 -11.73
C MET A 184 17.85 -30.71 -11.28
N PHE A 185 17.61 -31.63 -12.23
CA PHE A 185 17.20 -32.99 -11.89
C PHE A 185 18.30 -33.74 -11.12
N ASP A 186 19.56 -33.68 -11.56
CA ASP A 186 20.68 -34.30 -10.84
C ASP A 186 20.86 -33.71 -9.43
N VAL A 187 20.88 -32.38 -9.32
CA VAL A 187 20.99 -31.68 -8.03
C VAL A 187 19.82 -32.06 -7.12
N ALA A 188 18.59 -32.03 -7.62
CA ALA A 188 17.42 -32.41 -6.83
C ALA A 188 17.48 -33.88 -6.38
N TYR A 189 17.91 -34.79 -7.26
CA TYR A 189 18.05 -36.21 -6.95
C TYR A 189 19.11 -36.44 -5.86
N ARG A 190 20.30 -35.82 -5.99
CA ARG A 190 21.38 -35.96 -5.00
C ARG A 190 21.02 -35.33 -3.66
N ILE A 191 20.34 -34.18 -3.66
CA ILE A 191 19.81 -33.55 -2.44
C ILE A 191 18.81 -34.46 -1.72
N GLN A 192 17.98 -35.20 -2.46
CA GLN A 192 17.01 -36.14 -1.88
C GLN A 192 17.66 -37.38 -1.28
N GLN A 193 18.76 -37.86 -1.88
CA GLN A 193 19.51 -39.02 -1.38
C GLN A 193 20.39 -38.69 -0.17
N ASP A 194 20.71 -37.41 0.04
CA ASP A 194 21.49 -36.96 1.19
C ASP A 194 20.65 -37.01 2.49
N PRO A 195 20.99 -37.87 3.47
CA PRO A 195 20.26 -38.00 4.72
C PRO A 195 20.50 -36.84 5.69
N GLY A 196 21.48 -35.97 5.43
CA GLY A 196 21.78 -34.80 6.26
C GLY A 196 20.58 -33.86 6.39
N MET A 197 20.56 -32.98 7.39
CA MET A 197 19.49 -31.97 7.49
C MET A 197 19.73 -30.80 6.53
N GLU A 198 21.00 -30.51 6.25
CA GLU A 198 21.44 -29.40 5.39
C GLU A 198 21.84 -29.90 3.98
N ILE A 199 22.03 -28.96 3.06
CA ILE A 199 22.55 -29.21 1.71
C ILE A 199 24.06 -29.01 1.75
N SER A 200 24.84 -29.92 1.17
CA SER A 200 26.29 -29.74 1.09
C SER A 200 26.65 -28.46 0.31
N PRO A 201 27.74 -27.74 0.68
CA PRO A 201 28.15 -26.52 -0.01
C PRO A 201 28.29 -26.70 -1.52
N ASP A 202 28.89 -27.81 -1.96
CA ASP A 202 29.10 -28.12 -3.39
C ASP A 202 27.77 -28.28 -4.15
N LEU A 203 26.78 -28.96 -3.56
CA LEU A 203 25.45 -29.11 -4.16
C LEU A 203 24.69 -27.78 -4.16
N SER A 204 24.90 -26.96 -3.12
CA SER A 204 24.32 -25.62 -3.05
C SER A 204 24.86 -24.74 -4.18
N GLU A 205 26.18 -24.70 -4.36
CA GLU A 205 26.83 -23.93 -5.41
C GLU A 205 26.44 -24.41 -6.80
N GLN A 206 26.37 -25.73 -7.03
CA GLN A 206 25.89 -26.30 -8.29
C GLN A 206 24.46 -25.87 -8.61
N GLY A 207 23.55 -25.95 -7.63
CA GLY A 207 22.17 -25.51 -7.79
C GLY A 207 22.05 -24.01 -8.07
N GLU A 208 22.78 -23.17 -7.31
CA GLU A 208 22.79 -21.72 -7.50
C GLU A 208 23.35 -21.34 -8.89
N ASN A 209 24.37 -22.04 -9.38
CA ASN A 209 24.93 -21.83 -10.72
C ASN A 209 23.92 -22.15 -11.84
N LEU A 210 23.14 -23.24 -11.70
CA LEU A 210 22.09 -23.57 -12.66
C LEU A 210 20.98 -22.50 -12.68
N LEU A 211 20.57 -22.00 -11.51
CA LEU A 211 19.59 -20.92 -11.39
C LEU A 211 20.10 -19.60 -12.01
N ASN A 212 21.38 -19.30 -11.81
CA ASN A 212 22.04 -18.15 -12.45
C ASN A 212 22.08 -18.30 -13.97
N GLN A 213 22.39 -19.49 -14.49
CA GLN A 213 22.42 -19.77 -15.93
C GLN A 213 21.05 -19.56 -16.58
N VAL A 214 19.97 -20.14 -16.02
CA VAL A 214 18.63 -19.97 -16.60
C VAL A 214 18.15 -18.52 -16.55
N THR A 215 18.51 -17.78 -15.49
CA THR A 215 18.21 -16.35 -15.37
C THR A 215 18.99 -15.54 -16.40
N HIS A 216 20.25 -15.89 -16.65
CA HIS A 216 21.03 -15.28 -17.72
C HIS A 216 20.43 -15.57 -19.11
N THR A 217 19.97 -16.80 -19.38
CA THR A 217 19.25 -17.17 -20.61
C THR A 217 17.99 -16.31 -20.79
N ILE A 218 17.15 -16.19 -19.75
CA ILE A 218 15.95 -15.35 -19.77
C ILE A 218 16.30 -13.90 -20.12
N ARG A 219 17.33 -13.35 -19.47
CA ARG A 219 17.76 -11.97 -19.66
C ARG A 219 18.37 -11.71 -21.03
N ARG A 220 19.19 -12.65 -21.52
CA ARG A 220 19.90 -12.56 -22.79
C ARG A 220 18.95 -12.57 -23.97
N TYR A 221 17.97 -13.48 -23.97
CA TYR A 221 17.06 -13.66 -25.09
C TYR A 221 15.77 -12.86 -24.96
N GLY A 222 15.44 -12.32 -23.78
CA GLY A 222 14.20 -11.57 -23.53
C GLY A 222 13.88 -10.49 -24.58
N PRO A 223 14.81 -9.58 -24.92
CA PRO A 223 14.57 -8.55 -25.92
C PRO A 223 14.32 -9.07 -27.34
N GLU A 224 14.87 -10.25 -27.68
CA GLU A 224 14.65 -10.91 -28.97
C GLU A 224 13.28 -11.64 -28.98
N ILE A 225 12.90 -12.26 -27.86
CA ILE A 225 11.60 -12.91 -27.66
C ILE A 225 10.46 -11.90 -27.74
N ASP A 226 10.58 -10.73 -27.10
CA ASP A 226 9.52 -9.69 -27.09
C ASP A 226 9.22 -9.12 -28.49
N LYS A 227 10.21 -9.14 -29.39
CA LYS A 227 10.05 -8.69 -30.79
C LYS A 227 9.44 -9.76 -31.69
N ASN A 228 9.31 -11.00 -31.20
CA ASN A 228 8.78 -12.11 -31.97
C ASN A 228 7.25 -12.11 -31.96
N THR A 229 6.63 -12.42 -33.09
CA THR A 229 5.16 -12.56 -33.20
C THR A 229 4.59 -13.66 -32.31
N ASN A 230 5.41 -14.64 -31.93
CA ASN A 230 5.07 -15.76 -31.07
C ASN A 230 5.62 -15.63 -29.64
N SER A 231 5.92 -14.41 -29.18
CA SER A 231 6.49 -14.11 -27.85
C SER A 231 5.78 -14.86 -26.71
N ASP A 232 4.44 -14.81 -26.66
CA ASP A 232 3.65 -15.46 -25.61
C ASP A 232 3.87 -16.98 -25.54
N LEU A 233 4.05 -17.65 -26.69
CA LEU A 233 4.31 -19.09 -26.74
C LEU A 233 5.72 -19.43 -26.25
N MET A 234 6.70 -18.58 -26.57
CA MET A 234 8.08 -18.76 -26.14
C MET A 234 8.22 -18.54 -24.63
N TRP A 235 7.62 -17.47 -24.10
CA TRP A 235 7.56 -17.23 -22.67
C TRP A 235 6.77 -18.32 -21.93
N GLY A 236 5.66 -18.81 -22.50
CA GLY A 236 4.90 -19.93 -21.96
C GLY A 236 5.71 -21.23 -21.88
N TYR A 237 6.56 -21.50 -22.88
CA TYR A 237 7.47 -22.64 -22.84
C TYR A 237 8.54 -22.48 -21.74
N ILE A 238 9.22 -21.34 -21.69
CA ILE A 238 10.22 -21.04 -20.65
C ILE A 238 9.60 -21.21 -19.25
N PHE A 239 8.43 -20.59 -19.02
CA PHE A 239 7.68 -20.69 -17.78
C PHE A 239 7.40 -22.15 -17.41
N LYS A 240 6.85 -22.93 -18.35
CA LYS A 240 6.53 -24.35 -18.12
C LYS A 240 7.75 -25.15 -17.67
N GLU A 241 8.92 -24.89 -18.26
CA GLU A 241 10.13 -25.68 -17.99
C GLU A 241 10.80 -25.34 -16.65
N ILE A 242 10.66 -24.11 -16.16
CA ILE A 242 11.26 -23.68 -14.88
C ILE A 242 10.29 -23.78 -13.69
N PHE A 243 8.98 -23.69 -13.93
CA PHE A 243 7.94 -23.58 -12.91
C PHE A 243 8.00 -24.66 -11.81
N PRO A 244 8.21 -25.96 -12.09
CA PRO A 244 8.23 -27.00 -11.06
C PRO A 244 9.32 -26.82 -10.00
N TYR A 245 10.42 -26.14 -10.36
CA TYR A 245 11.51 -25.85 -9.43
C TYR A 245 11.23 -24.53 -8.70
N ILE A 246 10.93 -23.47 -9.45
CA ILE A 246 10.75 -22.12 -8.92
C ILE A 246 9.63 -22.06 -7.89
N MET A 247 8.52 -22.77 -8.09
CA MET A 247 7.38 -22.80 -7.15
C MET A 247 7.65 -23.54 -5.84
N ARG A 248 8.84 -24.13 -5.66
CA ARG A 248 9.26 -24.65 -4.34
C ARG A 248 9.75 -23.54 -3.41
N SER A 249 10.01 -22.35 -3.93
CA SER A 249 10.33 -21.16 -3.14
C SER A 249 9.04 -20.52 -2.62
N ARG A 250 8.98 -20.22 -1.32
CA ARG A 250 7.86 -19.50 -0.71
C ARG A 250 7.79 -18.04 -1.19
N PHE A 251 8.94 -17.42 -1.42
CA PHE A 251 9.03 -16.12 -2.09
C PHE A 251 8.34 -16.16 -3.46
N ALA A 252 8.73 -17.10 -4.32
CA ALA A 252 8.21 -17.18 -5.69
C ALA A 252 6.74 -17.57 -5.72
N GLU A 253 6.33 -18.54 -4.89
CA GLU A 253 4.94 -18.97 -4.73
C GLU A 253 4.04 -17.78 -4.37
N ARG A 254 4.40 -17.01 -3.34
CA ARG A 254 3.59 -15.86 -2.90
C ARG A 254 3.54 -14.76 -3.95
N ALA A 255 4.66 -14.42 -4.57
CA ALA A 255 4.72 -13.44 -5.65
C ALA A 255 3.85 -13.85 -6.86
N TYR A 256 3.84 -15.14 -7.18
CA TYR A 256 3.04 -15.70 -8.27
C TYR A 256 1.54 -15.69 -7.96
N TYR A 257 1.12 -16.24 -6.82
CA TYR A 257 -0.30 -16.38 -6.47
C TYR A 257 -0.97 -15.09 -6.02
N LYS A 258 -0.20 -14.10 -5.52
CA LYS A 258 -0.69 -12.75 -5.18
C LYS A 258 -1.91 -12.81 -4.26
N PRO A 259 -1.80 -13.35 -3.03
CA PRO A 259 -2.95 -13.55 -2.15
C PRO A 259 -3.70 -12.25 -1.80
N LYS A 260 -3.05 -11.09 -1.93
CA LYS A 260 -3.67 -9.75 -1.77
C LYS A 260 -4.08 -9.08 -3.08
N GLY A 261 -3.96 -9.77 -4.21
CA GLY A 261 -4.23 -9.26 -5.56
C GLY A 261 -3.03 -8.58 -6.25
N TYR A 262 -1.88 -8.49 -5.58
CA TYR A 262 -0.63 -7.97 -6.11
C TYR A 262 0.58 -8.74 -5.54
N ALA A 263 1.73 -8.70 -6.22
CA ALA A 263 2.89 -9.54 -5.87
C ALA A 263 3.67 -9.02 -4.67
N GLY A 264 4.02 -7.74 -4.66
CA GLY A 264 4.78 -7.10 -3.57
C GLY A 264 3.93 -6.77 -2.34
N ASP A 265 3.12 -7.70 -1.87
CA ASP A 265 2.28 -7.49 -0.68
C ASP A 265 3.10 -7.39 0.62
N TYR A 266 2.47 -6.87 1.68
CA TYR A 266 3.16 -6.53 2.91
C TYR A 266 3.96 -7.69 3.51
N LEU A 267 3.47 -8.92 3.40
CA LEU A 267 4.11 -10.09 3.98
C LEU A 267 5.27 -10.58 3.12
N LEU A 268 5.14 -10.50 1.78
CA LEU A 268 6.29 -10.80 0.90
C LEU A 268 7.41 -9.80 1.12
N ILE A 269 7.09 -8.50 1.22
CA ILE A 269 8.06 -7.45 1.53
C ILE A 269 8.73 -7.71 2.89
N ASP A 270 7.97 -8.13 3.91
CA ASP A 270 8.53 -8.49 5.20
C ASP A 270 9.45 -9.72 5.14
N TRP A 271 9.12 -10.74 4.35
CA TRP A 271 10.01 -11.89 4.12
C TRP A 271 11.31 -11.48 3.43
N ILE A 272 11.23 -10.57 2.46
CA ILE A 272 12.43 -10.01 1.82
C ILE A 272 13.29 -9.30 2.85
N TYR A 273 12.70 -8.51 3.76
CA TYR A 273 13.42 -7.85 4.84
C TYR A 273 14.06 -8.82 5.84
N GLN A 274 13.38 -9.92 6.18
CA GLN A 274 13.94 -10.96 7.06
C GLN A 274 15.13 -11.69 6.41
N ASN A 275 15.11 -11.83 5.07
CA ASN A 275 16.15 -12.55 4.32
C ASN A 275 16.35 -14.00 4.79
N GLU A 276 15.26 -14.65 5.24
CA GLU A 276 15.26 -16.02 5.73
C GLU A 276 14.59 -16.96 4.71
N PRO A 277 15.32 -17.91 4.11
CA PRO A 277 14.73 -18.89 3.19
C PRO A 277 13.80 -19.87 3.90
N LYS A 278 12.59 -20.05 3.35
CA LYS A 278 11.50 -20.87 3.89
C LYS A 278 10.88 -21.81 2.84
N GLY A 279 11.56 -22.05 1.73
CA GLY A 279 11.09 -22.94 0.65
C GLY A 279 10.91 -24.41 1.06
N ASP A 280 10.12 -25.13 0.26
CA ASP A 280 9.67 -26.49 0.55
C ASP A 280 10.76 -27.56 0.40
N GLY A 281 11.18 -28.11 1.54
CA GLY A 281 12.27 -29.08 1.63
C GLY A 281 13.62 -28.49 1.23
N LYS A 282 14.67 -29.32 1.19
CA LYS A 282 16.03 -28.87 0.87
C LYS A 282 16.12 -28.12 -0.47
N LEU A 283 15.54 -28.68 -1.54
CA LEU A 283 15.56 -28.00 -2.85
C LEU A 283 14.80 -26.68 -2.83
N GLY A 284 13.65 -26.61 -2.14
CA GLY A 284 12.91 -25.36 -1.99
C GLY A 284 13.71 -24.32 -1.22
N TYR A 285 14.36 -24.72 -0.12
CA TYR A 285 15.25 -23.85 0.67
C TYR A 285 16.36 -23.23 -0.20
N LEU A 286 17.04 -24.04 -1.01
CA LEU A 286 18.07 -23.58 -1.96
C LEU A 286 17.51 -22.49 -2.90
N ILE A 287 16.39 -22.79 -3.57
CA ILE A 287 15.79 -21.89 -4.56
C ILE A 287 15.28 -20.61 -3.89
N ASP A 288 14.69 -20.72 -2.70
CA ASP A 288 14.19 -19.57 -1.95
C ASP A 288 15.33 -18.66 -1.48
N LYS A 289 16.43 -19.26 -1.00
CA LYS A 289 17.66 -18.52 -0.66
C LYS A 289 18.20 -17.78 -1.87
N TRP A 290 18.31 -18.46 -3.01
CA TRP A 290 18.76 -17.86 -4.26
C TRP A 290 17.85 -16.70 -4.70
N MET A 291 16.52 -16.88 -4.65
CA MET A 291 15.54 -15.83 -4.95
C MET A 291 15.76 -14.59 -4.09
N LEU A 292 15.94 -14.77 -2.78
CA LEU A 292 16.17 -13.68 -1.84
C LEU A 292 17.49 -12.92 -2.10
N GLN A 293 18.46 -13.51 -2.81
CA GLN A 293 19.72 -12.86 -3.18
C GLN A 293 19.70 -12.16 -4.55
N GLN A 294 18.61 -12.28 -5.31
CA GLN A 294 18.47 -11.54 -6.56
C GLN A 294 18.47 -10.03 -6.33
N VAL A 295 18.75 -9.25 -7.37
CA VAL A 295 18.99 -7.81 -7.26
C VAL A 295 17.74 -7.07 -6.79
N ALA A 296 16.55 -7.42 -7.27
CA ALA A 296 15.30 -6.77 -6.86
C ALA A 296 15.00 -6.96 -5.35
N PRO A 297 15.08 -8.18 -4.77
CA PRO A 297 14.99 -8.36 -3.32
C PRO A 297 16.10 -7.66 -2.52
N ARG A 298 17.36 -7.64 -3.03
CA ARG A 298 18.43 -6.86 -2.41
C ARG A 298 18.11 -5.37 -2.40
N ALA A 299 17.66 -4.83 -3.53
CA ALA A 299 17.25 -3.44 -3.66
C ALA A 299 16.11 -3.10 -2.69
N VAL A 300 15.11 -3.98 -2.53
CA VAL A 300 14.07 -3.81 -1.52
C VAL A 300 14.65 -3.77 -0.11
N ARG A 301 15.61 -4.62 0.25
CA ARG A 301 16.28 -4.53 1.56
C ARG A 301 17.08 -3.23 1.73
N SER A 302 17.89 -2.87 0.73
CA SER A 302 18.72 -1.67 0.76
C SER A 302 17.89 -0.39 0.82
N ARG A 303 16.72 -0.35 0.17
CA ARG A 303 15.80 0.80 0.22
C ARG A 303 15.30 1.10 1.63
N ARG A 304 15.13 0.08 2.49
CA ARG A 304 14.76 0.27 3.90
C ARG A 304 15.84 1.07 4.63
N GLY A 305 17.11 0.72 4.39
CA GLY A 305 18.26 1.45 4.92
C GLY A 305 18.35 2.89 4.40
N LEU A 306 18.10 3.09 3.10
CA LEU A 306 18.05 4.43 2.50
C LEU A 306 16.94 5.29 3.13
N LEU A 307 15.70 4.77 3.20
CA LEU A 307 14.57 5.47 3.82
C LEU A 307 14.86 5.89 5.27
N ILE A 308 15.49 5.00 6.05
CA ILE A 308 15.90 5.32 7.43
C ILE A 308 16.84 6.52 7.46
N ARG A 309 17.83 6.58 6.57
CA ARG A 309 18.75 7.72 6.49
C ARG A 309 18.03 9.01 6.09
N LEU A 310 17.22 8.96 5.03
CA LEU A 310 16.48 10.14 4.54
C LEU A 310 15.50 10.69 5.57
N ILE A 311 14.72 9.81 6.20
CA ILE A 311 13.77 10.24 7.24
C ILE A 311 14.54 10.79 8.45
N ASP A 312 15.70 10.23 8.81
CA ASP A 312 16.52 10.73 9.91
C ASP A 312 17.07 12.13 9.66
N ASP A 313 17.63 12.35 8.46
CA ASP A 313 18.13 13.67 8.05
C ASP A 313 17.00 14.71 8.08
N PHE A 314 15.83 14.35 7.57
CA PHE A 314 14.69 15.27 7.52
C PHE A 314 14.08 15.51 8.90
N ALA A 315 14.02 14.49 9.75
CA ALA A 315 13.57 14.59 11.12
C ALA A 315 14.44 15.57 11.91
N GLN A 316 15.77 15.52 11.75
CA GLN A 316 16.68 16.46 12.42
C GLN A 316 16.39 17.91 12.05
N GLU A 317 16.18 18.23 10.78
CA GLU A 317 15.78 19.57 10.34
C GLU A 317 14.43 20.01 10.92
N VAL A 318 13.44 19.12 10.94
CA VAL A 318 12.11 19.41 11.49
C VAL A 318 12.20 19.74 12.98
N LEU A 319 13.05 19.04 13.72
CA LEU A 319 13.28 19.22 15.15
C LEU A 319 14.00 20.52 15.51
N GLU A 320 14.58 21.23 14.54
CA GLU A 320 15.14 22.58 14.77
C GLU A 320 14.04 23.63 15.00
N SER A 321 12.82 23.35 14.53
CA SER A 321 11.70 24.31 14.55
C SER A 321 10.46 23.80 15.28
N THR A 322 10.35 22.49 15.53
CA THR A 322 9.15 21.88 16.12
C THR A 322 9.49 20.83 17.17
N ASP A 323 8.55 20.62 18.11
CA ASP A 323 8.73 19.64 19.17
C ASP A 323 8.41 18.20 18.74
N ASN A 324 7.59 18.00 17.70
CA ASN A 324 7.18 16.68 17.24
C ASN A 324 7.29 16.57 15.72
N ILE A 325 7.56 15.36 15.23
CA ILE A 325 7.69 15.08 13.80
C ILE A 325 6.42 14.39 13.31
N ARG A 326 5.72 14.99 12.34
CA ARG A 326 4.51 14.42 11.74
C ARG A 326 4.87 13.68 10.46
N ILE A 327 4.65 12.37 10.45
CA ILE A 327 5.03 11.49 9.34
C ILE A 327 3.80 10.80 8.76
N MET A 328 3.63 10.83 7.44
CA MET A 328 2.62 10.07 6.74
C MET A 328 3.27 9.03 5.81
N ASN A 329 3.04 7.74 6.09
CA ASN A 329 3.49 6.63 5.24
C ASN A 329 2.30 6.12 4.41
N LEU A 330 2.39 6.27 3.09
CA LEU A 330 1.34 5.90 2.13
C LEU A 330 1.62 4.51 1.53
N ALA A 331 0.60 3.64 1.55
CA ALA A 331 0.74 2.20 1.28
C ALA A 331 1.83 1.59 2.16
N SER A 332 1.64 1.75 3.47
CA SER A 332 2.68 1.54 4.48
C SER A 332 3.19 0.11 4.56
N GLY A 333 2.39 -0.89 4.14
CA GLY A 333 2.76 -2.29 4.24
C GLY A 333 3.19 -2.65 5.67
N PRO A 334 4.34 -3.32 5.87
CA PRO A 334 4.83 -3.67 7.20
C PRO A 334 5.51 -2.50 7.94
N ALA A 335 5.74 -1.35 7.26
CA ALA A 335 6.31 -0.11 7.79
C ALA A 335 7.60 -0.25 8.63
N ARG A 336 8.42 -1.28 8.37
CA ARG A 336 9.60 -1.64 9.18
C ARG A 336 10.59 -0.49 9.34
N GLU A 337 10.80 0.29 8.28
CA GLU A 337 11.66 1.48 8.28
C GLU A 337 11.25 2.50 9.34
N LEU A 338 9.94 2.74 9.52
CA LEU A 338 9.44 3.69 10.52
C LEU A 338 9.76 3.19 11.93
N PHE A 339 9.66 1.89 12.15
CA PHE A 339 9.85 1.31 13.47
C PHE A 339 11.33 1.19 13.86
N ASP A 340 12.20 0.98 12.88
CA ASP A 340 13.65 1.10 13.11
C ASP A 340 14.02 2.52 13.57
N ILE A 341 13.33 3.54 13.06
CA ILE A 341 13.55 4.94 13.48
C ILE A 341 12.98 5.18 14.87
N ILE A 342 11.71 4.80 15.11
CA ILE A 342 11.05 4.97 16.41
C ILE A 342 11.86 4.31 17.53
N THR A 343 12.42 3.14 17.28
CA THR A 343 13.16 2.37 18.31
C THR A 343 14.66 2.66 18.33
N GLY A 344 15.24 3.06 17.20
CA GLY A 344 16.68 3.25 17.04
C GLY A 344 17.16 4.70 17.17
N LYS A 345 16.28 5.70 17.15
CA LYS A 345 16.66 7.13 17.19
C LYS A 345 16.25 7.82 18.49
N PRO A 346 17.06 8.77 19.02
CA PRO A 346 16.77 9.44 20.30
C PRO A 346 15.46 10.22 20.32
N TYR A 347 15.03 10.71 19.17
CA TYR A 347 13.77 11.44 19.01
C TYR A 347 12.59 10.54 18.66
N GLY A 348 12.75 9.21 18.65
CA GLY A 348 11.71 8.28 18.21
C GLY A 348 10.38 8.48 18.94
N ASP A 349 10.43 8.80 20.23
CA ASP A 349 9.26 9.11 21.05
C ASP A 349 8.50 10.39 20.64
N ARG A 350 9.13 11.28 19.87
CA ARG A 350 8.57 12.54 19.36
C ARG A 350 7.88 12.37 18.00
N ILE A 351 7.81 11.13 17.49
CA ILE A 351 7.19 10.83 16.20
C ILE A 351 5.68 10.67 16.36
N ASN A 352 4.95 11.39 15.51
CA ASN A 352 3.52 11.27 15.29
C ASN A 352 3.29 10.75 13.86
N ALA A 353 3.10 9.45 13.71
CA ALA A 353 2.97 8.80 12.41
C ALA A 353 1.53 8.40 12.08
N VAL A 354 1.17 8.52 10.80
CA VAL A 354 -0.03 7.93 10.20
C VAL A 354 0.40 6.97 9.10
N CYS A 355 0.15 5.68 9.31
CA CYS A 355 0.38 4.61 8.35
C CYS A 355 -0.92 4.33 7.60
N VAL A 356 -0.97 4.67 6.32
CA VAL A 356 -2.15 4.50 5.47
C VAL A 356 -1.96 3.29 4.57
N ASP A 357 -2.88 2.32 4.62
CA ASP A 357 -2.88 1.18 3.71
C ASP A 357 -4.31 0.76 3.36
N ILE A 358 -4.50 0.13 2.20
CA ILE A 358 -5.81 -0.42 1.82
C ILE A 358 -6.05 -1.79 2.49
N ASP A 359 -4.97 -2.52 2.78
CA ASP A 359 -5.01 -3.86 3.36
C ASP A 359 -5.03 -3.79 4.89
N SER A 360 -6.19 -4.13 5.49
CA SER A 360 -6.32 -4.19 6.95
C SER A 360 -5.39 -5.22 7.58
N GLU A 361 -5.05 -6.32 6.88
CA GLU A 361 -4.12 -7.30 7.41
C GLU A 361 -2.68 -6.79 7.43
N ALA A 362 -2.30 -5.88 6.52
CA ALA A 362 -1.02 -5.20 6.58
C ALA A 362 -0.92 -4.29 7.81
N LEU A 363 -1.98 -3.53 8.09
CA LEU A 363 -2.08 -2.65 9.25
C LEU A 363 -2.07 -3.44 10.57
N GLU A 364 -2.85 -4.53 10.66
CA GLU A 364 -2.81 -5.47 11.79
C GLU A 364 -1.40 -6.05 11.98
N TYR A 365 -0.75 -6.46 10.89
CA TYR A 365 0.58 -7.05 10.94
C TYR A 365 1.63 -6.06 11.42
N ALA A 366 1.61 -4.82 10.91
CA ALA A 366 2.50 -3.76 11.34
C ALA A 366 2.31 -3.51 12.84
N ASP A 367 1.08 -3.24 13.30
CA ASP A 367 0.78 -3.00 14.72
C ASP A 367 1.27 -4.13 15.64
N GLN A 368 0.97 -5.38 15.29
CA GLN A 368 1.35 -6.55 16.10
C GLN A 368 2.86 -6.83 16.15
N LYS A 369 3.61 -6.37 15.14
CA LYS A 369 5.08 -6.51 15.12
C LYS A 369 5.81 -5.35 15.78
N VAL A 370 5.09 -4.28 16.08
CA VAL A 370 5.64 -2.98 16.45
C VAL A 370 5.38 -2.66 17.89
N ASN A 371 4.12 -2.76 18.30
CA ASN A 371 3.69 -2.52 19.67
C ASN A 371 4.19 -3.61 20.63
N THR A 372 5.03 -4.55 20.15
CA THR A 372 5.84 -5.44 20.98
C THR A 372 7.10 -4.77 21.53
N ILE A 373 7.52 -3.63 20.99
CA ILE A 373 8.68 -2.86 21.48
C ILE A 373 8.15 -1.62 22.20
N PRO A 374 8.48 -1.40 23.49
CA PRO A 374 8.05 -0.21 24.21
C PRO A 374 8.58 1.08 23.56
N HIS A 375 7.68 1.98 23.21
CA HIS A 375 7.97 3.34 22.71
C HIS A 375 6.84 4.30 23.11
N ASN A 376 7.11 5.61 23.09
CA ASN A 376 6.10 6.65 23.33
C ASN A 376 5.61 7.33 22.04
N ALA A 377 6.14 6.94 20.88
CA ALA A 377 5.68 7.44 19.58
C ALA A 377 4.18 7.18 19.39
N THR A 378 3.47 8.13 18.77
CA THR A 378 2.07 7.93 18.38
C THR A 378 2.02 7.39 16.96
N VAL A 379 1.50 6.17 16.79
CA VAL A 379 1.34 5.55 15.46
C VAL A 379 -0.14 5.24 15.24
N ARG A 380 -0.73 5.82 14.18
CA ARG A 380 -2.10 5.55 13.77
C ARG A 380 -2.13 4.72 12.50
N PHE A 381 -2.85 3.61 12.53
CA PHE A 381 -3.05 2.74 11.37
C PHE A 381 -4.39 3.01 10.71
N MET A 382 -4.35 3.52 9.48
CA MET A 382 -5.52 3.96 8.75
C MET A 382 -5.78 3.12 7.51
N GLN A 383 -6.96 2.48 7.49
CA GLN A 383 -7.44 1.78 6.33
C GLN A 383 -8.05 2.75 5.32
N GLU A 384 -7.31 3.07 4.28
CA GLU A 384 -7.79 3.91 3.18
C GLU A 384 -7.12 3.55 1.84
N ASN A 385 -7.87 3.73 0.76
CA ASN A 385 -7.38 3.67 -0.60
C ASN A 385 -6.69 4.99 -0.97
N VAL A 386 -5.35 4.98 -0.95
CA VAL A 386 -4.51 6.13 -1.33
C VAL A 386 -4.86 6.70 -2.70
N ILE A 387 -5.25 5.86 -3.68
CA ILE A 387 -5.66 6.35 -5.02
C ILE A 387 -6.96 7.17 -4.93
N LYS A 388 -7.95 6.72 -4.14
CA LYS A 388 -9.19 7.50 -3.95
C LYS A 388 -8.94 8.81 -3.23
N TRP A 389 -8.09 8.78 -2.21
CA TRP A 389 -7.68 9.98 -1.50
C TRP A 389 -6.96 10.96 -2.42
N ALA A 390 -6.02 10.49 -3.24
CA ALA A 390 -5.34 11.30 -4.27
C ALA A 390 -6.34 11.95 -5.23
N LEU A 391 -7.31 11.17 -5.72
CA LEU A 391 -8.35 11.66 -6.63
C LEU A 391 -9.44 12.52 -5.94
N GLY A 392 -9.32 12.83 -4.65
CA GLY A 392 -10.29 13.62 -3.89
C GLY A 392 -11.64 12.92 -3.64
N ARG A 393 -11.72 11.60 -3.88
CA ARG A 393 -12.92 10.77 -3.67
C ARG A 393 -13.06 10.28 -2.24
N ALA A 394 -11.97 10.34 -1.46
CA ALA A 394 -11.98 10.21 -0.02
C ALA A 394 -11.46 11.51 0.59
N ARG A 395 -12.14 12.02 1.62
CA ARG A 395 -11.76 13.24 2.33
C ARG A 395 -11.49 12.88 3.79
N HIS A 396 -10.23 13.05 4.19
CA HIS A 396 -9.79 12.92 5.56
C HIS A 396 -8.96 14.14 5.92
N ASP A 397 -9.11 14.60 7.15
CA ASP A 397 -8.28 15.65 7.71
C ASP A 397 -7.08 15.01 8.42
N PHE A 398 -5.99 14.81 7.67
CA PHE A 398 -4.74 14.28 8.24
C PHE A 398 -3.96 15.33 9.03
N GLY A 399 -4.33 16.62 8.98
CA GLY A 399 -3.47 17.72 9.39
C GLY A 399 -2.18 17.82 8.57
N GLU A 400 -1.47 18.94 8.66
CA GLU A 400 -0.21 19.10 7.93
C GLU A 400 0.85 18.08 8.36
N GLN A 401 1.64 17.60 7.40
CA GLN A 401 2.68 16.57 7.61
C GLN A 401 4.06 17.15 7.32
N ASP A 402 5.05 16.83 8.15
CA ASP A 402 6.42 17.29 7.93
C ASP A 402 7.13 16.39 6.91
N ILE A 403 6.82 15.09 6.94
CA ILE A 403 7.35 14.09 6.01
C ILE A 403 6.21 13.24 5.47
N ILE A 404 6.11 13.12 4.15
CA ILE A 404 5.23 12.16 3.47
C ILE A 404 6.09 11.23 2.62
N TYR A 405 5.86 9.92 2.69
CA TYR A 405 6.56 8.98 1.80
C TYR A 405 5.71 7.81 1.35
N SER A 406 6.09 7.24 0.21
CA SER A 406 5.56 6.00 -0.36
C SER A 406 6.70 5.21 -1.01
N SER A 407 6.96 3.98 -0.58
CA SER A 407 8.15 3.22 -1.00
C SER A 407 7.95 2.31 -2.22
N GLY A 408 6.73 1.86 -2.51
CA GLY A 408 6.46 0.89 -3.58
C GLY A 408 5.09 0.96 -4.23
N LEU A 409 4.25 1.94 -3.86
CA LEU A 409 2.93 2.11 -4.48
C LEU A 409 3.05 2.56 -5.94
N CYS A 410 3.95 3.50 -6.21
CA CYS A 410 4.07 4.17 -7.50
C CYS A 410 4.57 3.25 -8.62
N ASP A 411 5.22 2.14 -8.26
CA ASP A 411 5.58 1.05 -9.17
C ASP A 411 4.38 0.44 -9.91
N TYR A 412 3.17 0.62 -9.39
CA TYR A 412 1.96 0.11 -10.02
C TYR A 412 1.19 1.22 -10.73
N LEU A 413 1.26 2.46 -10.24
CA LEU A 413 0.37 3.55 -10.68
C LEU A 413 0.83 4.16 -12.00
N SER A 414 -0.12 4.48 -12.89
CA SER A 414 0.15 5.24 -14.12
C SER A 414 0.59 6.66 -13.79
N ASP A 415 1.32 7.30 -14.70
CA ASP A 415 1.83 8.67 -14.55
C ASP A 415 0.76 9.65 -14.08
N ARG A 416 -0.41 9.66 -14.73
CA ARG A 416 -1.55 10.51 -14.35
C ARG A 416 -1.94 10.39 -12.87
N VAL A 417 -1.96 9.17 -12.34
CA VAL A 417 -2.34 8.91 -10.94
C VAL A 417 -1.20 9.33 -10.01
N VAL A 418 0.06 9.08 -10.39
CA VAL A 418 1.23 9.53 -9.62
C VAL A 418 1.28 11.06 -9.54
N SER A 419 1.10 11.78 -10.65
CA SER A 419 1.06 13.25 -10.66
C SER A 419 -0.07 13.79 -9.77
N THR A 420 -1.25 13.15 -9.80
CA THR A 420 -2.36 13.55 -8.91
C THR A 420 -2.01 13.30 -7.44
N LEU A 421 -1.32 12.20 -7.14
CA LEU A 421 -0.85 11.89 -5.79
C LEU A 421 0.20 12.91 -5.32
N ILE A 422 1.17 13.26 -6.16
CA ILE A 422 2.19 14.29 -5.88
C ILE A 422 1.52 15.61 -5.49
N GLU A 423 0.58 16.09 -6.31
CA GLU A 423 -0.14 17.34 -6.06
C GLU A 423 -0.95 17.28 -4.75
N LYS A 424 -1.61 16.14 -4.48
CA LYS A 424 -2.34 15.94 -3.24
C LYS A 424 -1.41 15.98 -2.02
N CYS A 425 -0.25 15.35 -2.11
CA CYS A 425 0.77 15.36 -1.06
C CYS A 425 1.36 16.75 -0.84
N TYR A 426 1.58 17.55 -1.89
CA TYR A 426 2.04 18.94 -1.75
C TYR A 426 1.14 19.74 -0.81
N HIS A 427 -0.17 19.69 -1.02
CA HIS A 427 -1.13 20.38 -0.17
C HIS A 427 -1.25 19.80 1.25
N GLN A 428 -0.83 18.56 1.45
CA GLN A 428 -0.85 17.89 2.74
C GLN A 428 0.42 18.16 3.57
N LEU A 429 1.53 18.55 2.93
CA LEU A 429 2.77 18.89 3.62
C LEU A 429 2.65 20.20 4.40
N ALA A 430 3.35 20.32 5.52
CA ALA A 430 3.62 21.62 6.14
C ALA A 430 4.57 22.45 5.25
N PRO A 431 4.61 23.78 5.38
CA PRO A 431 5.65 24.59 4.76
C PRO A 431 7.05 24.08 5.12
N GLY A 432 7.92 23.89 4.12
CA GLY A 432 9.24 23.28 4.31
C GLY A 432 9.25 21.75 4.42
N GLY A 433 8.10 21.09 4.49
CA GLY A 433 7.97 19.64 4.55
C GLY A 433 8.43 18.94 3.26
N ARG A 434 8.68 17.63 3.34
CA ARG A 434 9.26 16.84 2.24
C ARG A 434 8.40 15.64 1.84
N LEU A 435 8.33 15.41 0.52
CA LEU A 435 7.73 14.24 -0.10
C LEU A 435 8.83 13.33 -0.66
N MET A 436 8.73 12.02 -0.38
CA MET A 436 9.58 10.98 -0.97
C MET A 436 8.73 9.93 -1.68
N ILE A 437 8.97 9.71 -2.98
CA ILE A 437 8.28 8.67 -3.77
C ILE A 437 9.30 7.68 -4.33
N GLY A 438 9.13 6.40 -3.99
CA GLY A 438 9.90 5.29 -4.52
C GLY A 438 9.39 4.79 -5.86
N ASN A 439 10.30 4.44 -6.78
CA ASN A 439 10.00 3.72 -8.02
C ASN A 439 11.16 2.83 -8.47
N PHE A 440 10.86 1.66 -9.02
CA PHE A 440 11.84 0.78 -9.66
C PHE A 440 12.37 1.39 -10.98
N SER A 441 13.66 1.29 -11.19
CA SER A 441 14.36 1.78 -12.38
C SER A 441 14.35 0.76 -13.52
N PRO A 442 14.27 1.17 -14.80
CA PRO A 442 14.38 0.28 -15.96
C PRO A 442 15.68 -0.53 -16.03
N VAL A 443 16.72 -0.16 -15.27
CA VAL A 443 17.98 -0.92 -15.19
C VAL A 443 17.86 -2.22 -14.39
N ASN A 444 16.72 -2.46 -13.74
CA ASN A 444 16.43 -3.68 -12.98
C ASN A 444 16.78 -4.95 -13.79
N PRO A 445 17.82 -5.70 -13.39
CA PRO A 445 18.24 -6.90 -14.11
C PRO A 445 17.22 -8.04 -14.06
N ASP A 446 16.39 -8.05 -13.02
CA ASP A 446 15.46 -9.13 -12.74
C ASP A 446 14.10 -8.93 -13.42
N ARG A 447 13.93 -7.82 -14.17
CA ARG A 447 12.65 -7.45 -14.79
C ARG A 447 12.00 -8.57 -15.59
N TYR A 448 12.76 -9.25 -16.47
CA TYR A 448 12.20 -10.35 -17.26
C TYR A 448 11.77 -11.53 -16.40
N HIS A 449 12.55 -11.86 -15.37
CA HIS A 449 12.20 -12.92 -14.44
C HIS A 449 10.94 -12.55 -13.64
N MET A 450 10.86 -11.31 -13.14
CA MET A 450 9.66 -10.79 -12.47
C MET A 450 8.43 -10.82 -13.39
N ASP A 451 8.53 -10.26 -14.60
CA ASP A 451 7.41 -10.08 -15.52
C ASP A 451 6.87 -11.41 -16.08
N GLN A 452 7.77 -12.35 -16.43
CA GLN A 452 7.44 -13.55 -17.19
C GLN A 452 7.35 -14.82 -16.35
N VAL A 453 8.02 -14.87 -15.18
CA VAL A 453 8.01 -16.04 -14.29
C VAL A 453 7.08 -15.84 -13.12
N LEU A 454 7.18 -14.69 -12.45
CA LEU A 454 6.36 -14.38 -11.26
C LEU A 454 5.07 -13.63 -11.61
N TYR A 455 4.95 -13.16 -12.85
CA TYR A 455 3.91 -12.21 -13.26
C TYR A 455 3.85 -10.98 -12.32
N TRP A 456 5.01 -10.54 -11.84
CA TRP A 456 5.18 -9.35 -11.02
C TRP A 456 5.56 -8.19 -11.93
N ARG A 457 4.55 -7.61 -12.60
CA ARG A 457 4.74 -6.50 -13.54
C ARG A 457 4.70 -5.15 -12.83
N LEU A 458 5.76 -4.37 -13.01
CA LEU A 458 5.90 -3.01 -12.48
C LEU A 458 6.08 -2.00 -13.62
N ILE A 459 5.57 -0.78 -13.41
CA ILE A 459 5.86 0.40 -14.21
C ILE A 459 7.20 0.97 -13.74
N HIS A 460 8.25 0.59 -14.45
CA HIS A 460 9.60 1.09 -14.20
C HIS A 460 9.75 2.49 -14.78
N ARG A 461 10.42 3.40 -14.06
CA ARG A 461 10.65 4.79 -14.47
C ARG A 461 12.10 5.19 -14.30
N ALA A 462 12.68 5.79 -15.33
CA ALA A 462 13.99 6.40 -15.28
C ALA A 462 13.98 7.67 -14.41
N PRO A 463 15.15 8.14 -13.93
CA PRO A 463 15.26 9.37 -13.15
C PRO A 463 14.58 10.57 -13.82
N GLU A 464 14.74 10.73 -15.13
CA GLU A 464 14.19 11.85 -15.90
C GLU A 464 12.66 11.81 -15.96
N GLU A 465 12.08 10.61 -16.07
CA GLU A 465 10.63 10.41 -16.04
C GLU A 465 10.06 10.76 -14.66
N LEU A 466 10.76 10.41 -13.58
CA LEU A 466 10.37 10.81 -12.22
C LEU A 466 10.43 12.33 -12.05
N ILE A 467 11.50 12.99 -12.48
CA ILE A 467 11.63 14.46 -12.43
C ILE A 467 10.48 15.12 -13.20
N GLN A 468 10.14 14.60 -14.39
CA GLN A 468 9.05 15.13 -15.20
C GLN A 468 7.70 15.09 -14.46
N LEU A 469 7.39 14.00 -13.74
CA LEU A 469 6.13 13.88 -12.98
C LEU A 469 5.97 14.96 -11.90
N PHE A 470 7.09 15.40 -11.30
CA PHE A 470 7.09 16.47 -10.30
C PHE A 470 7.12 17.86 -10.93
N SER A 471 7.78 18.02 -12.08
CA SER A 471 7.88 19.32 -12.79
C SER A 471 6.53 19.93 -13.16
N GLU A 472 5.52 19.08 -13.33
CA GLU A 472 4.14 19.45 -13.64
C GLU A 472 3.30 19.79 -12.38
N SER A 473 3.86 19.62 -11.19
CA SER A 473 3.21 19.86 -9.89
C SER A 473 3.65 21.18 -9.26
N ALA A 474 3.02 21.55 -8.14
CA ALA A 474 3.41 22.70 -7.33
C ALA A 474 4.82 22.63 -6.72
N PHE A 475 5.50 21.47 -6.76
CA PHE A 475 6.92 21.36 -6.39
C PHE A 475 7.87 21.96 -7.45
N GLY A 476 7.46 22.01 -8.72
CA GLY A 476 8.33 22.43 -9.81
C GLY A 476 9.48 21.44 -10.08
N GLY A 477 10.60 21.95 -10.61
CA GLY A 477 11.71 21.12 -11.10
C GLY A 477 12.87 20.88 -10.13
N ASP A 478 12.82 21.41 -8.90
CA ASP A 478 13.88 21.22 -7.90
C ASP A 478 13.68 19.90 -7.14
N ILE A 479 14.05 18.79 -7.80
CA ILE A 479 13.80 17.42 -7.36
C ILE A 479 15.12 16.67 -7.29
N GLU A 480 15.40 16.08 -6.13
CA GLU A 480 16.56 15.22 -5.93
C GLU A 480 16.16 13.77 -6.20
N ILE A 481 16.99 13.05 -6.97
CA ILE A 481 16.85 11.61 -7.18
C ILE A 481 17.97 10.90 -6.42
N MET A 482 17.58 10.03 -5.49
CA MET A 482 18.49 9.14 -4.78
C MET A 482 18.19 7.68 -5.12
N SER A 483 19.16 6.79 -4.91
CA SER A 483 18.99 5.36 -5.13
C SER A 483 19.68 4.58 -4.03
N GLU A 484 19.17 3.38 -3.76
CA GLU A 484 19.89 2.42 -2.93
C GLU A 484 21.10 1.80 -3.67
N ASP A 485 21.91 1.01 -2.97
CA ASP A 485 23.22 0.53 -3.42
C ASP A 485 23.19 -0.27 -4.75
N GLU A 486 22.07 -0.91 -5.10
CA GLU A 486 21.88 -1.61 -6.37
C GLU A 486 21.52 -0.70 -7.54
N GLY A 487 21.13 0.56 -7.27
CA GLY A 487 20.66 1.51 -8.28
C GLY A 487 19.31 1.12 -8.91
N VAL A 488 18.56 0.20 -8.30
CA VAL A 488 17.31 -0.33 -8.85
C VAL A 488 16.09 0.32 -8.23
N ASN A 489 16.11 0.63 -6.93
CA ASN A 489 15.02 1.36 -6.28
C ASN A 489 15.40 2.84 -6.13
N LEU A 490 14.73 3.72 -6.90
CA LEU A 490 14.94 5.16 -6.90
C LEU A 490 13.96 5.83 -5.95
N PHE A 491 14.37 6.94 -5.33
CA PHE A 491 13.52 7.85 -4.58
C PHE A 491 13.62 9.26 -5.17
N ALA A 492 12.48 9.78 -5.60
CA ALA A 492 12.32 11.19 -5.91
C ALA A 492 11.95 11.95 -4.64
N ILE A 493 12.71 13.00 -4.33
CA ILE A 493 12.62 13.79 -3.11
C ILE A 493 12.29 15.22 -3.50
N ALA A 494 11.22 15.77 -2.93
CA ALA A 494 10.76 17.12 -3.19
C ALA A 494 10.47 17.87 -1.89
N ARG A 495 10.85 19.14 -1.83
CA ARG A 495 10.58 20.01 -0.67
C ARG A 495 9.49 21.01 -1.01
N ARG A 496 8.46 21.12 -0.15
CA ARG A 496 7.46 22.18 -0.27
C ARG A 496 8.10 23.51 0.13
N ALA A 497 7.94 24.53 -0.71
CA ALA A 497 8.39 25.88 -0.39
C ALA A 497 7.78 26.39 0.93
N SER A 498 8.58 27.14 1.70
CA SER A 498 8.20 27.73 2.97
C SER A 498 7.13 28.82 2.87
#